data_AF-A0A426TV49-F1
#
_entry.id   AF-A0A426TV49-F1
#
_cell.length_a   1.000
_cell.length_b   1.000
_cell.length_c   1.000
_cell.angle_alpha   90.00
_cell.angle_beta   90.00
_cell.angle_gamma   90.00
#
_symmetry.space_group_name_H-M   'P 1'
#
loop_
_entity.id
_entity.type
_entity.pdbx_description
1 polymer ?
#
loop_
_entity_poly.entity_id
_entity_poly.type
_entity_poly.pdbx_seq_one_letter_code
_entity_poly.pdbx_strand_id
1 'polypeptide(L)'
;MSALIGSDGVAVCPVFPTSAPPYGFSYATMLFTTSYHVWVNLAGLPGLVVPVGRNGHGMPIGVQIIGNPGSEATLLAAGMAVQAAMFGYDQNV
;
A
#
# COMPACT_ATOMS: atom_id res chain seq x y z
N MET A 1 -6.88 15.07 -5.42
CA MET A 1 -5.51 14.58 -5.19
C MET A 1 -4.50 15.24 -6.13
N SER A 2 -4.87 15.56 -7.37
CA SER A 2 -3.98 16.23 -8.35
C SER A 2 -3.36 17.55 -7.89
N ALA A 3 -4.03 18.31 -7.02
CA ALA A 3 -3.44 19.52 -6.43
C ALA A 3 -2.27 19.23 -5.47
N LEU A 4 -2.23 18.03 -4.86
CA LEU A 4 -1.20 17.63 -3.91
C LEU A 4 -0.05 16.89 -4.59
N ILE A 5 -0.37 15.94 -5.48
CA ILE A 5 0.63 15.06 -6.11
C ILE A 5 0.89 15.39 -7.58
N GLY A 6 0.23 16.39 -8.16
CA GLY A 6 0.28 16.67 -9.61
C GLY A 6 -0.64 15.78 -10.43
N SER A 7 -0.71 16.01 -11.75
CA SER A 7 -1.54 15.22 -12.68
C SER A 7 -1.12 13.75 -12.75
N ASP A 8 0.20 13.53 -12.77
CA ASP A 8 0.81 12.22 -13.02
C ASP A 8 1.59 11.67 -11.81
N GLY A 9 1.45 12.31 -10.65
CA GLY A 9 2.11 11.82 -9.44
C GLY A 9 1.35 10.70 -8.76
N VAL A 10 2.06 10.06 -7.84
CA VAL A 10 1.54 9.03 -6.95
C VAL A 10 1.89 9.38 -5.51
N ALA A 11 1.01 9.07 -4.57
CA ALA A 11 1.33 9.05 -3.15
C ALA A 11 1.74 7.63 -2.72
N VAL A 12 2.63 7.54 -1.74
CA VAL A 12 3.06 6.26 -1.17
C VAL A 12 2.89 6.30 0.34
N CYS A 13 2.33 5.25 0.92
CA CYS A 13 2.20 5.06 2.36
C CYS A 13 2.26 3.58 2.73
N PRO A 14 2.45 3.24 4.02
CA PRO A 14 2.22 1.88 4.49
C PRO A 14 0.78 1.42 4.21
N VAL A 15 0.59 0.14 3.91
CA VAL A 15 -0.76 -0.45 3.81
C VAL A 15 -1.39 -0.53 5.20
N PHE A 16 -0.60 -0.93 6.18
CA PHE A 16 -0.99 -1.10 7.57
C PHE A 16 0.07 -0.44 8.47
N PRO A 17 -0.30 0.07 9.66
CA PRO A 17 0.66 0.61 10.63
C PRO A 17 1.56 -0.47 11.25
N THR A 18 1.20 -1.75 11.09
CA THR A 18 1.92 -2.90 11.62
C THR A 18 1.90 -4.04 10.59
N SER A 19 2.73 -5.06 10.81
CA SER A 19 2.50 -6.38 10.18
C SER A 19 1.17 -6.98 10.63
N ALA A 20 0.76 -8.09 10.01
CA ALA A 20 -0.51 -8.76 10.32
C ALA A 20 -0.67 -9.02 11.84
N PRO A 21 -1.76 -8.54 12.46
CA PRO A 21 -2.06 -8.84 13.85
C PRO A 21 -2.27 -10.35 14.09
N PRO A 22 -2.01 -10.84 15.32
CA PRO A 22 -2.32 -12.22 15.67
C PRO A 22 -3.84 -12.46 15.62
N TYR A 23 -4.23 -13.72 15.39
CA TYR A 23 -5.63 -14.12 15.45
C TYR A 23 -6.29 -13.73 16.77
N GLY A 24 -7.58 -13.38 16.73
CA GLY A 24 -8.35 -12.97 17.91
C GLY A 24 -8.12 -11.51 18.34
N PHE A 25 -7.56 -10.67 17.46
CA PHE A 25 -7.37 -9.25 17.74
C PHE A 25 -8.71 -8.50 17.93
N SER A 26 -8.67 -7.41 18.68
CA SER A 26 -9.86 -6.64 19.03
C SER A 26 -10.44 -5.85 17.84
N TYR A 27 -11.71 -5.47 17.94
CA TYR A 27 -12.33 -4.54 16.97
C TYR A 27 -11.60 -3.18 16.92
N ALA A 28 -11.12 -2.68 18.06
CA ALA A 28 -10.33 -1.45 18.09
C ALA A 28 -9.03 -1.58 17.28
N THR A 29 -8.36 -2.73 17.40
CA THR A 29 -7.18 -3.06 16.59
C THR A 29 -7.55 -3.14 15.11
N MET A 30 -8.71 -3.70 14.76
CA MET A 30 -9.21 -3.73 13.37
C MET A 30 -9.39 -2.34 12.77
N LEU A 31 -9.97 -1.41 13.53
CA LEU A 31 -10.16 -0.03 13.07
C LEU A 31 -8.84 0.71 12.94
N PHE A 32 -7.94 0.50 13.91
CA PHE A 32 -6.60 1.10 13.88
C PHE A 32 -5.81 0.62 12.65
N THR A 33 -5.82 -0.68 12.37
CA THR A 33 -5.11 -1.24 11.21
C THR A 33 -5.73 -0.75 9.90
N THR A 34 -7.03 -0.48 9.85
CA THR A 34 -7.69 0.01 8.63
C THR A 34 -7.58 1.52 8.36
N SER A 35 -6.89 2.27 9.21
CA SER A 35 -6.78 3.74 9.07
C SER A 35 -6.11 4.23 7.77
N TYR A 36 -5.16 3.46 7.20
CA TYR A 36 -4.36 3.89 6.05
C TYR A 36 -5.02 3.72 4.67
N HIS A 37 -6.10 2.92 4.56
CA HIS A 37 -6.82 2.67 3.29
C HIS A 37 -8.26 3.17 3.29
N VAL A 38 -8.90 3.38 4.45
CA VAL A 38 -10.29 3.85 4.52
C VAL A 38 -10.49 5.17 3.77
N TRP A 39 -9.55 6.11 3.91
CA TRP A 39 -9.64 7.41 3.24
C TRP A 39 -9.50 7.30 1.72
N VAL A 40 -8.72 6.35 1.21
CA VAL A 40 -8.50 6.11 -0.23
C VAL A 40 -9.82 5.69 -0.87
N ASN A 41 -10.51 4.73 -0.23
CA ASN A 41 -11.83 4.27 -0.66
C ASN A 41 -12.86 5.40 -0.62
N LEU A 42 -12.91 6.16 0.48
CA LEU A 42 -13.85 7.27 0.64
C LEU A 42 -13.64 8.38 -0.42
N ALA A 43 -12.39 8.63 -0.79
CA ALA A 43 -12.03 9.61 -1.81
C ALA A 43 -12.22 9.08 -3.26
N GLY A 44 -12.58 7.81 -3.44
CA GLY A 44 -12.73 7.19 -4.76
C GLY A 44 -11.43 7.13 -5.56
N LEU A 45 -10.29 7.02 -4.87
CA LEU A 45 -8.97 7.00 -5.51
C LEU A 45 -8.53 5.57 -5.83
N PRO A 46 -7.84 5.34 -6.97
CA PRO A 46 -7.23 4.05 -7.24
C PRO A 46 -6.00 3.84 -6.35
N GLY A 47 -5.88 2.65 -5.78
CA GLY A 47 -4.76 2.22 -4.95
C GLY A 47 -4.20 0.87 -5.41
N LEU A 48 -2.89 0.69 -5.34
CA LEU A 48 -2.17 -0.53 -5.65
C LEU A 48 -1.27 -0.90 -4.46
N VAL A 49 -1.23 -2.17 -4.08
CA VAL A 49 -0.33 -2.66 -3.03
C VAL A 49 0.78 -3.49 -3.65
N VAL A 50 2.02 -3.17 -3.27
CA VAL A 50 3.22 -3.90 -3.71
C VAL A 50 3.96 -4.43 -2.47
N PRO A 51 4.30 -5.73 -2.40
CA PRO A 51 5.19 -6.27 -1.38
C PRO A 51 6.60 -5.65 -1.52
N VAL A 52 7.17 -5.22 -0.40
CA VAL A 52 8.50 -4.57 -0.38
C VAL A 52 9.50 -5.26 0.54
N GLY A 53 9.07 -6.25 1.32
CA GLY A 53 9.96 -7.05 2.16
C GLY A 53 9.24 -7.79 3.28
N ARG A 54 10.01 -8.17 4.30
CA ARG A 54 9.54 -8.82 5.52
C ARG A 54 10.06 -8.07 6.74
N ASN A 55 9.32 -8.12 7.85
CA ASN A 55 9.83 -7.62 9.14
C ASN A 55 10.81 -8.63 9.78
N GLY A 56 11.35 -8.28 10.96
CA GLY A 56 12.27 -9.15 11.71
C GLY A 56 11.69 -10.52 12.16
N HIS A 57 10.40 -10.74 11.99
CA HIS A 57 9.71 -12.01 12.27
C HIS A 57 9.33 -12.76 10.98
N GLY A 58 9.80 -12.30 9.81
CA GLY A 58 9.48 -12.91 8.52
C GLY A 58 8.06 -12.58 8.01
N MET A 59 7.34 -11.65 8.63
CA MET A 59 5.99 -11.28 8.18
C MET A 59 6.06 -10.32 6.99
N PRO A 60 5.25 -10.54 5.92
CA PRO A 60 5.25 -9.65 4.75
C PRO A 60 4.91 -8.20 5.10
N ILE A 61 5.61 -7.28 4.45
CA ILE A 61 5.37 -5.83 4.51
C ILE A 61 5.06 -5.34 3.09
N GLY A 62 3.99 -4.55 2.96
CA GLY A 62 3.59 -3.93 1.71
C GLY A 62 3.53 -2.41 1.81
N VAL A 63 3.72 -1.75 0.67
CA VAL A 63 3.43 -0.32 0.50
C VAL A 63 2.20 -0.17 -0.39
N GLN A 64 1.38 0.82 -0.07
CA GLN A 64 0.25 1.26 -0.86
C GLN A 64 0.70 2.46 -1.70
N ILE A 65 0.43 2.38 -3.00
CA ILE A 65 0.64 3.45 -3.97
C ILE A 65 -0.75 3.95 -4.37
N ILE A 66 -1.00 5.27 -4.32
CA ILE A 66 -2.30 5.88 -4.60
C ILE A 66 -2.16 6.85 -5.76
N GLY A 67 -3.02 6.70 -6.76
CA GLY A 67 -3.07 7.55 -7.96
C GLY A 67 -4.23 8.55 -7.94
N ASN A 68 -4.32 9.34 -9.01
CA ASN A 68 -5.51 10.14 -9.31
C ASN A 68 -6.58 9.25 -9.98
N PRO A 69 -7.87 9.64 -9.95
CA PRO A 69 -8.89 8.94 -10.72
C PRO A 69 -8.52 8.84 -12.21
N GLY A 70 -8.61 7.64 -12.79
CA GLY A 70 -8.25 7.38 -14.18
C GLY A 70 -6.75 7.26 -14.48
N SER A 71 -5.89 7.23 -13.46
CA SER A 71 -4.42 7.13 -13.62
C SER A 71 -3.88 5.70 -13.43
N GLU A 72 -4.66 4.65 -13.72
CA GLU A 72 -4.30 3.25 -13.44
C GLU A 72 -3.05 2.81 -14.21
N ALA A 73 -2.83 3.30 -15.43
CA ALA A 73 -1.62 3.01 -16.20
C ALA A 73 -0.35 3.52 -15.50
N THR A 74 -0.37 4.77 -15.02
CA THR A 74 0.72 5.36 -14.23
C THR A 74 0.90 4.61 -12.92
N LEU A 75 -0.20 4.24 -12.26
CA LEU A 75 -0.18 3.50 -11.01
C LEU A 75 0.47 2.12 -11.15
N LEU A 76 0.14 1.38 -12.22
CA LEU A 76 0.76 0.09 -12.54
C LEU A 76 2.25 0.24 -12.89
N ALA A 77 2.62 1.26 -13.67
CA ALA A 77 4.01 1.56 -13.99
C ALA A 77 4.83 1.85 -12.72
N ALA A 78 4.28 2.66 -11.80
CA ALA A 78 4.89 2.92 -10.50
C ALA A 78 5.03 1.64 -9.67
N GLY A 79 4.00 0.78 -9.67
CA GLY A 79 4.03 -0.51 -8.99
C GLY A 79 5.12 -1.44 -9.52
N MET A 80 5.29 -1.52 -10.84
CA MET A 80 6.38 -2.29 -11.46
C MET A 80 7.76 -1.74 -11.07
N ALA A 81 7.92 -0.42 -11.06
CA ALA A 81 9.17 0.22 -10.64
C ALA A 81 9.51 -0.10 -9.18
N VAL A 82 8.52 -0.01 -8.28
CA VAL A 82 8.69 -0.37 -6.85
C VAL A 82 9.03 -1.86 -6.71
N GLN A 83 8.32 -2.73 -7.43
CA GLN A 83 8.58 -4.17 -7.40
C GLN A 83 10.01 -4.50 -7.85
N ALA A 84 10.49 -3.87 -8.93
CA ALA A 84 11.82 -4.10 -9.49
C ALA A 84 12.95 -3.54 -8.60
N ALA A 85 12.71 -2.43 -7.90
CA ALA A 85 13.69 -1.81 -7.01
C ALA A 85 13.81 -2.50 -5.66
N MET A 86 12.76 -3.21 -5.23
CA MET A 86 12.73 -3.98 -3.99
C MET A 86 12.94 -5.46 -4.34
N PHE A 87 12.16 -6.37 -3.76
CA PHE A 87 12.31 -7.82 -3.99
C PHE A 87 11.00 -8.53 -4.38
N GLY A 88 9.90 -7.78 -4.56
CA GLY A 88 8.61 -8.32 -4.99
C GLY A 88 8.10 -9.51 -4.17
N TYR A 89 7.42 -10.46 -4.83
CA TYR A 89 6.83 -11.68 -4.25
C TYR A 89 7.80 -12.87 -4.22
N ASP A 90 9.12 -12.66 -4.25
CA ASP A 90 10.05 -13.79 -4.14
C ASP A 90 9.91 -14.43 -2.74
N GLN A 91 9.33 -15.63 -2.71
CA GLN A 91 9.06 -16.40 -1.49
C GLN A 91 10.30 -17.19 -1.02
N ASN A 92 11.41 -17.16 -1.79
CA ASN A 92 12.58 -18.02 -1.59
C ASN A 92 13.76 -17.33 -0.88
N VAL A 93 13.54 -16.15 -0.29
CA VAL A 93 14.55 -15.41 0.52
C VAL A 93 14.03 -15.17 1.92
#